data_AF-G2I7M2-F1
#
_entry.id   AF-G2I7M2-F1
#
_cell.length_a   1.000
_cell.length_b   1.000
_cell.length_c   1.000
_cell.angle_alpha   90.00
_cell.angle_beta   90.00
_cell.angle_gamma   90.00
#
_symmetry.space_group_name_H-M   'P 1'
#
loop_
_entity.id
_entity.type
_entity.pdbx_description
1 polymer ?
#
loop_
_entity_poly.entity_id
_entity_poly.type
_entity_poly.pdbx_seq_one_letter_code
_entity_poly.pdbx_strand_id
1 'polypeptide(L)'
;MLIRLQSGYHFRRAVPSHVRDIVGKKELWLSLGTNKREVAKPYACAVFAETERLFRSVMHLKTELSENENFIRNELPEDAQELFDLLIQDYQHRIASLQTQYDHQRLRHSMESLEQVEKLEKARNLTGRSVHLLERTVTDLKKTKASLPDLTDIQSQIKDMKAFLAPKEKPSPLFSEAIKIFLESKDTTVKSTVIKSYERTFKRFLEVCGDKPMRDYTGADVGHFKALMEQLPESYGKQRNDTRTVQEFVADAKKRKLARISGKSVKNHFTKLSGLWKHFLLRDLVDRNVFTGGWQFDTKSKTNRVRWSDNDLKAIAGQPWQFGTISHKTASMIVGIASYTGMRLEEICRLRPQDIQEIQGIPCILVQDHPALKGKPWMEWSAKTEAGKRVVPICTALQQAGLLDLAQRAMNQKRGGIEEPLIGARGS
;
A
#
# COMPACT_ATOMS: atom_id res chain seq x y z
N MET A 1 0.90 6.92 -15.90
CA MET A 1 0.08 5.69 -15.76
C MET A 1 -1.27 6.07 -15.20
N LEU A 2 -2.36 5.70 -15.88
CA LEU A 2 -3.73 5.96 -15.44
C LEU A 2 -4.16 4.88 -14.42
N ILE A 3 -4.53 5.28 -13.21
CA ILE A 3 -4.94 4.42 -12.10
C ILE A 3 -6.38 4.75 -11.76
N ARG A 4 -7.30 3.81 -11.94
CA ARG A 4 -8.67 3.97 -11.43
C ARG A 4 -8.68 3.74 -9.92
N LEU A 5 -9.12 4.73 -9.16
CA LEU A 5 -9.40 4.63 -7.73
C LEU A 5 -10.92 4.76 -7.50
N GLN A 6 -11.38 4.49 -6.28
CA GLN A 6 -12.81 4.59 -5.93
C GLN A 6 -13.36 6.02 -6.10
N SER A 7 -12.52 7.05 -5.97
CA SER A 7 -12.86 8.47 -6.22
C SER A 7 -12.75 8.90 -7.69
N GLY A 8 -12.36 8.00 -8.61
CA GLY A 8 -12.19 8.27 -10.03
C GLY A 8 -10.83 7.90 -10.59
N TYR A 9 -10.59 8.21 -11.86
CA TYR A 9 -9.31 7.97 -12.51
C TYR A 9 -8.24 8.98 -12.06
N HIS A 10 -7.04 8.49 -11.80
CA HIS A 10 -5.87 9.22 -11.33
C HIS A 10 -4.70 8.94 -12.29
N PHE A 11 -3.71 9.80 -12.32
CA PHE A 11 -2.49 9.66 -13.08
C PHE A 11 -1.29 9.55 -12.13
N ARG A 12 -0.57 8.42 -12.19
CA ARG A 12 0.67 8.16 -11.47
C ARG A 12 1.85 8.11 -12.43
N ARG A 13 2.94 8.79 -12.10
CA ARG A 13 4.16 8.77 -12.90
C ARG A 13 5.39 8.83 -12.00
N ALA A 14 6.40 8.01 -12.29
CA ALA A 14 7.68 8.10 -11.59
C ALA A 14 8.42 9.37 -12.03
N VAL A 15 9.03 10.07 -11.07
CA VAL A 15 9.95 11.17 -11.40
C VAL A 15 11.29 10.54 -11.77
N PRO A 16 11.87 10.86 -12.95
CA PRO A 16 13.17 10.33 -13.37
C PRO A 16 14.27 10.70 -12.36
N SER A 17 15.21 9.79 -12.12
CA SER A 17 16.25 9.93 -11.08
C SER A 17 17.01 11.25 -11.14
N HIS A 18 17.36 11.71 -12.33
CA HIS A 18 18.13 12.94 -12.58
C HIS A 18 17.37 14.24 -12.29
N VAL A 19 16.05 14.18 -12.07
CA VAL A 19 15.17 15.34 -11.78
C VAL A 19 14.61 15.28 -10.35
N ARG A 20 14.85 14.19 -9.59
CA ARG A 20 14.26 13.99 -8.26
C ARG A 20 14.71 15.01 -7.23
N ASP A 21 15.95 15.49 -7.33
CA ASP A 21 16.52 16.44 -6.37
C ASP A 21 15.90 17.83 -6.50
N ILE A 22 15.46 18.20 -7.71
CA ILE A 22 14.78 19.48 -7.99
C ILE A 22 13.29 19.38 -7.67
N VAL A 23 12.65 18.26 -8.04
CA VAL A 23 11.20 18.05 -7.84
C VAL A 23 10.87 17.67 -6.37
N GLY A 24 11.86 17.26 -5.58
CA GLY A 24 11.73 16.90 -4.16
C GLY A 24 10.86 15.66 -3.90
N LYS A 25 10.42 14.95 -4.95
CA LYS A 25 9.50 13.82 -4.89
C LYS A 25 9.95 12.69 -5.81
N LYS A 26 9.70 11.45 -5.37
CA LYS A 26 10.04 10.24 -6.13
C LYS A 26 8.97 9.86 -7.17
N GLU A 27 7.73 10.31 -6.98
CA GLU A 27 6.59 10.05 -7.86
C GLU A 27 5.60 11.23 -7.87
N LEU A 28 4.91 11.41 -9.00
CA LEU A 28 3.77 12.30 -9.18
C LEU A 28 2.47 11.49 -9.16
N TRP A 29 1.49 11.96 -8.38
CA TRP A 29 0.13 11.43 -8.32
C TRP A 29 -0.85 12.59 -8.51
N LEU A 30 -1.72 12.51 -9.53
CA LEU A 30 -2.79 13.48 -9.78
C LEU A 30 -4.13 12.76 -9.90
N SER A 31 -5.21 13.35 -9.39
CA SER A 31 -6.56 12.95 -9.80
C SER A 31 -6.88 13.57 -11.15
N LEU A 32 -7.57 12.83 -12.02
CA LEU A 32 -8.07 13.33 -13.31
C LEU A 32 -9.54 13.78 -13.24
N GLY A 33 -10.17 13.69 -12.06
CA GLY A 33 -11.50 14.25 -11.80
C GLY A 33 -12.64 13.60 -12.59
N THR A 34 -12.42 12.45 -13.21
CA THR A 34 -13.44 11.76 -14.00
C THR A 34 -13.45 10.26 -13.70
N ASN A 35 -14.65 9.69 -13.74
CA ASN A 35 -14.90 8.26 -13.53
C ASN A 35 -15.10 7.52 -14.87
N LYS A 36 -15.07 8.26 -15.98
CA LYS A 36 -15.28 7.73 -17.34
C LYS A 36 -13.93 7.53 -18.01
N ARG A 37 -13.62 6.27 -18.34
CA ARG A 37 -12.32 5.86 -18.89
C ARG A 37 -12.00 6.57 -20.21
N GLU A 38 -13.03 6.78 -21.00
CA GLU A 38 -12.99 7.35 -22.34
C GLU A 38 -12.52 8.81 -22.31
N VAL A 39 -12.84 9.54 -21.24
CA VAL A 39 -12.36 10.91 -20.99
C VAL A 39 -11.02 10.88 -20.22
N ALA A 40 -10.87 9.97 -19.28
CA ALA A 40 -9.68 9.84 -18.43
C ALA A 40 -8.41 9.46 -19.20
N LYS A 41 -8.54 8.63 -20.24
CA LYS A 41 -7.42 8.12 -21.04
C LYS A 41 -6.78 9.22 -21.90
N PRO A 42 -7.52 10.03 -22.69
CA PRO A 42 -6.96 11.21 -23.34
C PRO A 42 -6.34 12.18 -22.33
N TYR A 43 -6.99 12.41 -21.17
CA TYR A 43 -6.46 13.29 -20.13
C TYR A 43 -5.14 12.78 -19.53
N ALA A 44 -5.01 11.48 -19.26
CA ALA A 44 -3.73 10.91 -18.82
C ALA A 44 -2.65 10.97 -19.89
N CYS A 45 -3.00 10.81 -21.17
CA CYS A 45 -2.04 10.98 -22.26
C CYS A 45 -1.58 12.44 -22.37
N ALA A 46 -2.50 13.41 -22.25
CA ALA A 46 -2.17 14.83 -22.22
C ALA A 46 -1.26 15.16 -21.02
N VAL A 47 -1.63 14.73 -19.82
CA VAL A 47 -0.81 14.92 -18.60
C VAL A 47 0.53 14.19 -18.72
N PHE A 48 0.60 13.02 -19.37
CA PHE A 48 1.87 12.34 -19.65
C PHE A 48 2.75 13.12 -20.62
N ALA A 49 2.17 13.61 -21.72
CA ALA A 49 2.89 14.41 -22.70
C ALA A 49 3.43 15.70 -22.07
N GLU A 50 2.61 16.42 -21.30
CA GLU A 50 3.04 17.64 -20.60
C GLU A 50 4.09 17.35 -19.53
N THR A 51 3.94 16.27 -18.75
CA THR A 51 4.97 15.91 -17.75
C THR A 51 6.25 15.37 -18.40
N GLU A 52 6.20 14.79 -19.60
CA GLU A 52 7.39 14.36 -20.36
C GLU A 52 8.09 15.56 -20.96
N ARG A 53 7.33 16.50 -21.56
CA ARG A 53 7.87 17.78 -22.02
C ARG A 53 8.50 18.53 -20.86
N LEU A 54 7.84 18.65 -19.72
CA LEU A 54 8.40 19.28 -18.53
C LEU A 54 9.69 18.58 -18.06
N PHE A 55 9.72 17.25 -17.96
CA PHE A 55 10.94 16.55 -17.54
C PHE A 55 12.08 16.68 -18.54
N ARG A 56 11.77 16.66 -19.85
CA ARG A 56 12.77 16.93 -20.89
C ARG A 56 13.21 18.37 -20.87
N SER A 57 12.32 19.34 -20.69
CA SER A 57 12.67 20.76 -20.57
C SER A 57 13.46 21.03 -19.31
N VAL A 58 13.17 20.38 -18.18
CA VAL A 58 13.98 20.52 -16.95
C VAL A 58 15.32 19.80 -17.10
N MET A 59 15.37 18.64 -17.77
CA MET A 59 16.64 17.98 -18.09
C MET A 59 17.46 18.83 -19.07
N HIS A 60 16.85 19.33 -20.14
CA HIS A 60 17.47 20.19 -21.13
C HIS A 60 17.90 21.51 -20.49
N LEU A 61 17.05 22.17 -19.70
CA LEU A 61 17.44 23.34 -18.93
C LEU A 61 18.50 23.02 -17.90
N LYS A 62 18.50 21.86 -17.22
CA LYS A 62 19.55 21.49 -16.26
C LYS A 62 20.87 21.18 -16.97
N THR A 63 20.80 20.48 -18.10
CA THR A 63 21.93 20.16 -18.96
C THR A 63 22.44 21.44 -19.59
N GLU A 64 21.63 22.24 -20.27
CA GLU A 64 21.93 23.59 -20.77
C GLU A 64 22.31 24.58 -19.67
N LEU A 65 21.79 24.52 -18.45
CA LEU A 65 22.21 25.42 -17.35
C LEU A 65 23.55 24.95 -16.80
N SER A 66 23.81 23.65 -16.69
CA SER A 66 25.09 23.11 -16.25
C SER A 66 26.17 23.19 -17.33
N GLU A 67 25.76 23.04 -18.59
CA GLU A 67 26.57 23.23 -19.78
C GLU A 67 26.75 24.72 -19.97
N ASN A 68 25.75 25.60 -19.85
CA ASN A 68 25.93 27.07 -19.86
C ASN A 68 26.77 27.53 -18.69
N GLU A 69 26.61 27.04 -17.46
CA GLU A 69 27.42 27.51 -16.33
C GLU A 69 28.88 27.14 -16.54
N ASN A 70 29.18 25.90 -16.95
CA ASN A 70 30.55 25.47 -17.25
C ASN A 70 31.09 26.05 -18.56
N PHE A 71 30.25 26.22 -19.58
CA PHE A 71 30.61 26.78 -20.88
C PHE A 71 30.83 28.28 -20.78
N ILE A 72 29.92 29.03 -20.17
CA ILE A 72 30.08 30.47 -19.88
C ILE A 72 31.31 30.66 -19.00
N ARG A 73 31.51 29.86 -17.95
CA ARG A 73 32.71 29.93 -17.12
C ARG A 73 33.98 29.66 -17.94
N ASN A 74 34.01 28.63 -18.78
CA ASN A 74 35.20 28.28 -19.56
C ASN A 74 35.48 29.21 -20.75
N GLU A 75 34.47 29.91 -21.26
CA GLU A 75 34.60 30.90 -22.35
C GLU A 75 34.85 32.33 -21.84
N LEU A 76 34.65 32.59 -20.54
CA LEU A 76 34.95 33.88 -19.92
C LEU A 76 36.47 34.05 -19.70
N PRO A 77 37.01 35.27 -19.85
CA PRO A 77 38.37 35.60 -19.45
C PRO A 77 38.65 35.27 -17.97
N GLU A 78 39.87 34.85 -17.62
CA GLU A 78 40.26 34.39 -16.27
C GLU A 78 39.88 35.38 -15.15
N ASP A 79 39.97 36.68 -15.41
CA ASP A 79 39.62 37.76 -14.48
C ASP A 79 38.10 37.94 -14.29
N ALA A 80 37.28 37.53 -15.26
CA ALA A 80 35.82 37.59 -15.19
C ALA A 80 35.20 36.30 -14.60
N GLN A 81 35.91 35.17 -14.65
CA GLN A 81 35.48 33.91 -14.05
C GLN A 81 35.34 34.01 -12.53
N GLU A 82 36.27 34.72 -11.87
CA GLU A 82 36.24 34.92 -10.43
C GLU A 82 35.01 35.73 -9.99
N LEU A 83 34.62 36.75 -10.77
CA LEU A 83 33.41 37.53 -10.54
C LEU A 83 32.14 36.69 -10.77
N PHE A 84 32.13 35.83 -11.79
CA PHE A 84 31.02 34.92 -12.08
C PHE A 84 30.81 33.88 -10.97
N ASP A 85 31.89 33.31 -10.44
CA ASP A 85 31.85 32.38 -9.32
C ASP A 85 31.34 33.05 -8.03
N LEU A 86 31.78 34.28 -7.75
CA LEU A 86 31.28 35.08 -6.63
C LEU A 86 29.78 35.40 -6.78
N LEU A 87 29.32 35.68 -8.00
CA LEU A 87 27.91 35.93 -8.29
C LEU A 87 27.06 34.68 -8.05
N ILE A 88 27.52 33.51 -8.51
CA ILE A 88 26.87 32.21 -8.26
C ILE A 88 26.79 31.94 -6.76
N GLN A 89 27.86 32.19 -6.01
CA GLN A 89 27.88 32.03 -4.55
C GLN A 89 26.88 32.95 -3.85
N ASP A 90 26.75 34.23 -4.25
CA ASP A 90 25.73 35.14 -3.69
C ASP A 90 24.30 34.63 -3.95
N TYR A 91 24.02 34.18 -5.17
CA TYR A 91 22.71 33.61 -5.50
C TYR A 91 22.40 32.33 -4.73
N GLN A 92 23.39 31.43 -4.58
CA GLN A 92 23.23 30.23 -3.76
C GLN A 92 22.97 30.58 -2.29
N HIS A 93 23.67 31.57 -1.74
CA HIS A 93 23.46 32.04 -0.38
C HIS A 93 22.05 32.66 -0.19
N ARG A 94 21.57 33.43 -1.16
CA ARG A 94 20.19 33.97 -1.16
C ARG A 94 19.14 32.86 -1.23
N ILE A 95 19.34 31.82 -2.02
CA ILE A 95 18.44 30.66 -2.07
C ILE A 95 18.41 29.94 -0.73
N ALA A 96 19.56 29.70 -0.10
CA ALA A 96 19.64 29.08 1.22
C ALA A 96 18.93 29.93 2.30
N SER A 97 19.07 31.26 2.23
CA SER A 97 18.36 32.19 3.11
C SER A 97 16.84 32.11 2.92
N LEU A 98 16.36 32.02 1.68
CA LEU A 98 14.92 31.89 1.38
C LEU A 98 14.34 30.55 1.86
N GLN A 99 15.08 29.45 1.69
CA GLN A 99 14.68 28.14 2.24
C GLN A 99 14.58 28.18 3.77
N THR A 100 15.55 28.81 4.42
CA THR A 100 15.53 29.02 5.87
C THR A 100 14.31 29.85 6.30
N GLN A 101 13.99 30.93 5.59
CA GLN A 101 12.79 31.73 5.85
C GLN A 101 11.49 30.92 5.69
N TYR A 102 11.40 30.04 4.70
CA TYR A 102 10.25 29.16 4.50
C TYR A 102 10.10 28.14 5.64
N ASP A 103 11.19 27.52 6.09
CA ASP A 103 11.17 26.60 7.22
C ASP A 103 10.79 27.33 8.52
N HIS A 104 11.25 28.56 8.72
CA HIS A 104 10.81 29.41 9.82
C HIS A 104 9.31 29.74 9.75
N GLN A 105 8.76 30.06 8.58
CA GLN A 105 7.32 30.28 8.42
C GLN A 105 6.51 29.01 8.71
N ARG A 106 6.98 27.84 8.27
CA ARG A 106 6.35 26.55 8.56
C ARG A 106 6.38 26.20 10.05
N LEU A 107 7.51 26.46 10.72
CA LEU A 107 7.64 26.31 12.16
C LEU A 107 6.70 27.27 12.89
N ARG A 108 6.63 28.53 12.45
CA ARG A 108 5.72 29.55 12.98
C ARG A 108 4.26 29.14 12.85
N HIS A 109 3.82 28.62 11.71
CA HIS A 109 2.46 28.08 11.55
C HIS A 109 2.19 26.85 12.43
N SER A 110 3.19 26.00 12.65
CA SER A 110 3.09 24.87 13.58
C SER A 110 2.98 25.37 15.03
N MET A 111 3.72 26.41 15.40
CA MET A 111 3.65 27.06 16.70
C MET A 111 2.33 27.80 16.90
N GLU A 112 1.83 28.54 15.92
CA GLU A 112 0.51 29.19 15.94
C GLU A 112 -0.62 28.16 16.09
N SER A 113 -0.49 27.00 15.44
CA SER A 113 -1.43 25.87 15.61
C SER A 113 -1.36 25.29 17.03
N LEU A 114 -0.17 25.17 17.62
CA LEU A 114 0.00 24.74 19.01
C LEU A 114 -0.51 25.78 20.01
N GLU A 115 -0.30 27.07 19.74
CA GLU A 115 -0.81 28.18 20.56
C GLU A 115 -2.33 28.23 20.53
N GLN A 116 -2.97 27.92 19.41
CA GLN A 116 -4.43 27.78 19.32
C GLN A 116 -4.93 26.60 20.15
N VAL A 117 -4.23 25.46 20.14
CA VAL A 117 -4.56 24.30 21.00
C VAL A 117 -4.37 24.63 22.47
N GLU A 118 -3.29 25.32 22.85
CA GLU A 118 -3.01 25.72 24.23
C GLU A 118 -3.99 26.80 24.72
N LYS A 119 -4.39 27.76 23.87
CA LYS A 119 -5.45 28.74 24.17
C LYS A 119 -6.80 28.06 24.36
N LEU A 120 -7.14 27.05 23.55
CA LEU A 120 -8.35 26.24 23.73
C LEU A 120 -8.31 25.42 25.03
N GLU A 121 -7.14 24.88 25.39
CA GLU A 121 -6.96 24.08 26.60
C GLU A 121 -6.95 24.95 27.87
N LYS A 122 -6.29 26.12 27.84
CA LYS A 122 -6.36 27.14 28.90
C LYS A 122 -7.78 27.69 29.05
N ALA A 123 -8.48 28.01 27.96
CA ALA A 123 -9.87 28.44 28.00
C ALA A 123 -10.76 27.35 28.62
N ARG A 124 -10.60 26.09 28.21
CA ARG A 124 -11.32 24.94 28.79
C ARG A 124 -11.00 24.74 30.27
N ASN A 125 -9.75 24.88 30.69
CA ASN A 125 -9.33 24.73 32.08
C ASN A 125 -9.80 25.89 32.98
N LEU A 126 -9.77 27.13 32.48
CA LEU A 126 -10.36 28.30 33.16
C LEU A 126 -11.87 28.13 33.30
N THR A 127 -12.59 27.77 32.24
CA THR A 127 -14.04 27.54 32.32
C THR A 127 -14.39 26.38 33.25
N GLY A 128 -13.60 25.29 33.25
CA GLY A 128 -13.75 24.19 34.20
C GLY A 128 -13.54 24.59 35.66
N ARG A 129 -12.54 25.45 35.95
CA ARG A 129 -12.33 26.03 37.29
C ARG A 129 -13.46 26.97 37.70
N SER A 130 -13.97 27.79 36.78
CA SER A 130 -15.11 28.68 37.02
C SER A 130 -16.40 27.91 37.32
N VAL A 131 -16.66 26.81 36.59
CA VAL A 131 -17.78 25.90 36.86
C VAL A 131 -17.66 25.27 38.24
N HIS A 132 -16.49 24.78 38.62
CA HIS A 132 -16.26 24.22 39.95
C HIS A 132 -16.43 25.26 41.08
N LEU A 133 -16.00 26.51 40.86
CA LEU A 133 -16.20 27.60 41.83
C LEU A 133 -17.69 27.93 41.98
N LEU A 134 -18.43 28.01 40.86
CA LEU A 134 -19.88 28.21 40.83
C LEU A 134 -20.63 27.10 41.58
N GLU A 135 -20.24 25.84 41.38
CA GLU A 135 -20.79 24.71 42.12
C GLU A 135 -20.55 24.85 43.63
N ARG A 136 -19.33 25.22 44.04
CA ARG A 136 -19.01 25.43 45.46
C ARG A 136 -19.86 26.55 46.06
N THR A 137 -20.00 27.69 45.39
CA THR A 137 -20.89 28.78 45.84
C THR A 137 -22.35 28.38 45.89
N VAL A 138 -22.85 27.62 44.91
CA VAL A 138 -24.22 27.07 44.93
C VAL A 138 -24.41 26.12 46.12
N THR A 139 -23.40 25.32 46.44
CA THR A 139 -23.43 24.37 47.56
C THR A 139 -23.39 25.10 48.91
N ASP A 140 -22.59 26.16 49.02
CA ASP A 140 -22.52 26.99 50.23
C ASP A 140 -23.79 27.84 50.41
N LEU A 141 -24.39 28.36 49.33
CA LEU A 141 -25.67 29.07 49.36
C LEU A 141 -26.84 28.18 49.79
N LYS A 142 -26.84 26.90 49.39
CA LYS A 142 -27.81 25.89 49.86
C LYS A 142 -27.72 25.66 51.38
N LYS A 143 -26.54 25.76 51.98
CA LYS A 143 -26.35 25.61 53.45
C LYS A 143 -26.94 26.80 54.22
N THR A 144 -26.95 28.00 53.63
CA THR A 144 -27.49 29.23 54.24
C THR A 144 -29.02 29.39 54.17
N LYS A 145 -29.78 28.39 53.71
CA LYS A 145 -31.26 28.42 53.66
C LYS A 145 -31.86 29.66 52.93
N ALA A 146 -31.18 30.20 51.92
CA ALA A 146 -31.79 31.18 51.02
C ALA A 146 -32.66 30.44 49.98
N SER A 147 -33.97 30.48 50.16
CA SER A 147 -34.93 29.97 49.17
C SER A 147 -35.22 31.06 48.14
N LEU A 148 -34.50 31.06 47.02
CA LEU A 148 -34.85 31.88 45.85
C LEU A 148 -34.94 31.01 44.58
N PRO A 149 -35.91 31.27 43.68
CA PRO A 149 -36.04 30.63 42.36
C PRO A 149 -34.83 30.84 41.42
N ASP A 150 -33.94 31.76 41.76
CA ASP A 150 -32.66 32.02 41.06
C ASP A 150 -31.67 30.84 41.16
N LEU A 151 -31.76 30.01 42.20
CA LEU A 151 -30.81 28.93 42.48
C LEU A 151 -31.02 27.71 41.56
N THR A 152 -32.24 27.52 41.07
CA THR A 152 -32.58 26.52 40.03
C THR A 152 -32.12 26.96 38.65
N ASP A 153 -32.18 28.27 38.37
CA ASP A 153 -31.76 28.84 37.09
C ASP A 153 -30.22 28.79 36.94
N ILE A 154 -29.49 29.13 38.02
CA ILE A 154 -28.03 28.99 38.09
C ILE A 154 -27.62 27.51 37.94
N GLN A 155 -28.38 26.56 38.50
CA GLN A 155 -28.11 25.13 38.32
C GLN A 155 -28.35 24.66 36.87
N SER A 156 -29.38 25.18 36.21
CA SER A 156 -29.62 24.91 34.78
C SER A 156 -28.49 25.47 33.92
N GLN A 157 -28.08 26.71 34.17
CA GLN A 157 -26.97 27.34 33.44
C GLN A 157 -25.64 26.59 33.65
N ILE A 158 -25.35 26.10 34.86
CA ILE A 158 -24.19 25.24 35.12
C ILE A 158 -24.28 23.92 34.34
N LYS A 159 -25.47 23.32 34.25
CA LYS A 159 -25.71 22.08 33.50
C LYS A 159 -25.52 22.29 31.99
N ASP A 160 -26.03 23.38 31.44
CA ASP A 160 -25.90 23.73 30.02
C ASP A 160 -24.46 24.07 29.67
N MET A 161 -23.74 24.77 30.56
CA MET A 161 -22.30 25.04 30.40
C MET A 161 -21.48 23.75 30.44
N LYS A 162 -21.82 22.79 31.31
CA LYS A 162 -21.20 21.44 31.32
C LYS A 162 -21.48 20.67 30.03
N ALA A 163 -22.70 20.74 29.50
CA ALA A 163 -23.07 20.10 28.23
C ALA A 163 -22.33 20.73 27.04
N PHE A 164 -22.09 22.04 27.06
CA PHE A 164 -21.29 22.75 26.06
C PHE A 164 -19.80 22.39 26.11
N LEU A 165 -19.25 22.13 27.31
CA LEU A 165 -17.85 21.73 27.52
C LEU A 165 -17.59 20.23 27.33
N ALA A 166 -18.64 19.40 27.31
CA ALA A 166 -18.51 18.00 26.96
C ALA A 166 -18.03 17.88 25.51
N PRO A 167 -17.02 17.03 25.20
CA PRO A 167 -16.60 16.83 23.82
C PRO A 167 -17.82 16.35 23.03
N LYS A 168 -18.22 17.12 22.00
CA LYS A 168 -19.31 16.71 21.10
C LYS A 168 -18.96 15.35 20.53
N GLU A 169 -19.65 14.30 20.97
CA GLU A 169 -19.50 12.95 20.43
C GLU A 169 -19.88 13.00 18.95
N LYS A 170 -18.89 13.07 18.07
CA LYS A 170 -19.09 12.63 16.69
C LYS A 170 -19.32 11.12 16.79
N PRO A 171 -20.51 10.59 16.44
CA PRO A 171 -20.80 9.17 16.61
C PRO A 171 -19.82 8.37 15.76
N SER A 172 -18.95 7.63 16.44
CA SER A 172 -18.10 6.64 15.80
C SER A 172 -18.87 5.32 15.76
N PRO A 173 -18.90 4.60 14.63
CA PRO A 173 -19.53 3.29 14.59
C PRO A 173 -18.85 2.32 15.57
N LEU A 174 -19.62 1.34 16.03
CA LEU A 174 -19.07 0.18 16.72
C LEU A 174 -18.10 -0.57 15.81
N PHE A 175 -17.14 -1.27 16.39
CA PHE A 175 -16.16 -2.00 15.60
C PHE A 175 -16.81 -3.09 14.76
N SER A 176 -17.80 -3.81 15.30
CA SER A 176 -18.57 -4.81 14.55
C SER A 176 -19.31 -4.24 13.35
N GLU A 177 -19.90 -3.05 13.47
CA GLU A 177 -20.58 -2.34 12.39
C GLU A 177 -19.58 -1.81 11.36
N ALA A 178 -18.47 -1.25 11.83
CA ALA A 178 -17.40 -0.75 10.99
C ALA A 178 -16.78 -1.86 10.11
N ILE A 179 -16.68 -3.10 10.62
CA ILE A 179 -16.26 -4.26 9.85
C ILE A 179 -17.22 -4.49 8.68
N LYS A 180 -18.54 -4.51 8.92
CA LYS A 180 -19.55 -4.74 7.88
C LYS A 180 -19.46 -3.67 6.81
N ILE A 181 -19.49 -2.40 7.20
CA ILE A 181 -19.37 -1.24 6.30
C ILE A 181 -18.08 -1.34 5.46
N PHE A 182 -16.96 -1.69 6.09
CA PHE A 182 -15.68 -1.78 5.38
C PHE A 182 -15.62 -2.96 4.42
N LEU A 183 -16.16 -4.11 4.77
CA LEU A 183 -16.20 -5.29 3.90
C LEU A 183 -17.16 -5.08 2.73
N GLU A 184 -18.32 -4.46 2.97
CA GLU A 184 -19.28 -4.05 1.92
C GLU A 184 -18.69 -2.99 0.99
N SER A 185 -17.81 -2.12 1.50
CA SER A 185 -17.09 -1.14 0.68
C SER A 185 -16.03 -1.76 -0.25
N LYS A 186 -15.70 -3.05 -0.07
CA LYS A 186 -14.76 -3.76 -0.97
C LYS A 186 -15.47 -4.16 -2.24
N ASP A 187 -14.84 -3.80 -3.35
CA ASP A 187 -15.27 -4.13 -4.71
C ASP A 187 -15.45 -5.66 -4.86
N THR A 188 -16.50 -6.09 -5.56
CA THR A 188 -16.81 -7.51 -5.85
C THR A 188 -15.69 -8.21 -6.64
N THR A 189 -14.80 -7.45 -7.26
CA THR A 189 -13.58 -7.95 -7.93
C THR A 189 -12.49 -8.44 -6.95
N VAL A 190 -12.59 -8.14 -5.66
CA VAL A 190 -11.64 -8.64 -4.66
C VAL A 190 -11.88 -10.13 -4.43
N LYS A 191 -10.84 -10.95 -4.64
CA LYS A 191 -10.90 -12.41 -4.43
C LYS A 191 -11.46 -12.75 -3.05
N SER A 192 -12.39 -13.70 -3.00
CA SER A 192 -13.03 -14.16 -1.75
C SER A 192 -12.03 -14.62 -0.68
N THR A 193 -10.87 -15.15 -1.09
CA THR A 193 -9.78 -15.53 -0.19
C THR A 193 -9.19 -14.35 0.57
N VAL A 194 -9.15 -13.17 -0.06
CA VAL A 194 -8.67 -11.92 0.55
C VAL A 194 -9.70 -11.42 1.56
N ILE A 195 -10.99 -11.36 1.19
CA ILE A 195 -12.09 -10.95 2.09
C ILE A 195 -12.10 -11.82 3.35
N LYS A 196 -12.08 -13.14 3.19
CA LYS A 196 -11.99 -14.09 4.33
C LYS A 196 -10.75 -13.87 5.20
N SER A 197 -9.66 -13.37 4.62
CA SER A 197 -8.43 -13.03 5.36
C SER A 197 -8.57 -11.75 6.20
N TYR A 198 -9.37 -10.78 5.74
CA TYR A 198 -9.74 -9.59 6.52
C TYR A 198 -10.69 -9.97 7.65
N GLU A 199 -11.77 -10.69 7.36
CA GLU A 199 -12.75 -11.18 8.34
C GLU A 199 -12.08 -11.91 9.50
N ARG A 200 -11.19 -12.86 9.21
CA ARG A 200 -10.42 -13.57 10.24
C ARG A 200 -9.58 -12.64 11.11
N THR A 201 -9.03 -11.57 10.53
CA THR A 201 -8.21 -10.62 11.28
C THR A 201 -9.08 -9.76 12.19
N PHE A 202 -10.20 -9.27 11.67
CA PHE A 202 -11.11 -8.41 12.41
C PHE A 202 -11.85 -9.16 13.52
N LYS A 203 -12.32 -10.38 13.24
CA LYS A 203 -12.93 -11.25 14.26
C LYS A 203 -11.99 -11.48 15.45
N ARG A 204 -10.70 -11.71 15.19
CA ARG A 204 -9.70 -11.88 16.26
C ARG A 204 -9.46 -10.61 17.05
N PHE A 205 -9.44 -9.45 16.39
CA PHE A 205 -9.28 -8.18 17.09
C PHE A 205 -10.49 -7.88 17.97
N LEU A 206 -11.71 -8.11 17.46
CA LEU A 206 -12.97 -8.00 18.20
C LEU A 206 -13.00 -8.94 19.42
N GLU A 207 -12.54 -10.17 19.26
CA GLU A 207 -12.44 -11.15 20.34
C GLU A 207 -11.47 -10.71 21.45
N VAL A 208 -10.33 -10.11 21.08
CA VAL A 208 -9.29 -9.72 22.03
C VAL A 208 -9.58 -8.39 22.72
N CYS A 209 -10.09 -7.40 21.99
CA CYS A 209 -10.24 -6.02 22.47
C CYS A 209 -11.70 -5.65 22.82
N GLY A 210 -12.65 -6.55 22.56
CA GLY A 210 -14.09 -6.33 22.72
C GLY A 210 -14.71 -5.53 21.57
N ASP A 211 -16.02 -5.32 21.62
CA ASP A 211 -16.73 -4.40 20.72
C ASP A 211 -16.88 -3.04 21.40
N LYS A 212 -16.31 -2.01 20.78
CA LYS A 212 -16.31 -0.63 21.27
C LYS A 212 -16.43 0.31 20.07
N PRO A 213 -16.88 1.56 20.25
CA PRO A 213 -16.77 2.58 19.22
C PRO A 213 -15.32 2.68 18.72
N MET A 214 -15.12 2.80 17.40
CA MET A 214 -13.76 2.83 16.82
C MET A 214 -12.85 3.94 17.41
N ARG A 215 -13.45 5.05 17.86
CA ARG A 215 -12.77 6.19 18.50
C ARG A 215 -12.20 5.86 19.89
N ASP A 216 -12.80 4.90 20.59
CA ASP A 216 -12.44 4.58 21.98
C ASP A 216 -11.26 3.60 22.07
N TYR A 217 -10.85 3.01 20.95
CA TYR A 217 -9.63 2.20 20.93
C TYR A 217 -8.39 3.06 21.13
N THR A 218 -7.49 2.55 21.96
CA THR A 218 -6.26 3.24 22.33
C THR A 218 -5.03 2.44 21.89
N GLY A 219 -3.84 3.03 22.07
CA GLY A 219 -2.58 2.30 21.86
C GLY A 219 -2.42 1.11 22.82
N ALA A 220 -3.08 1.13 23.99
CA ALA A 220 -3.03 0.03 24.93
C ALA A 220 -3.76 -1.21 24.40
N ASP A 221 -4.94 -1.04 23.78
CA ASP A 221 -5.68 -2.14 23.15
C ASP A 221 -4.86 -2.76 22.00
N VAL A 222 -4.23 -1.91 21.17
CA VAL A 222 -3.36 -2.35 20.07
C VAL A 222 -2.12 -3.09 20.58
N GLY A 223 -1.51 -2.59 21.65
CA GLY A 223 -0.37 -3.24 22.32
C GLY A 223 -0.75 -4.59 22.92
N HIS A 224 -1.91 -4.69 23.57
CA HIS A 224 -2.46 -5.94 24.10
C HIS A 224 -2.68 -6.96 22.98
N PHE A 225 -3.30 -6.54 21.88
CA PHE A 225 -3.47 -7.38 20.70
C PHE A 225 -2.13 -7.86 20.13
N LYS A 226 -1.13 -6.98 19.99
CA LYS A 226 0.21 -7.35 19.52
C LYS A 226 0.83 -8.44 20.38
N ALA A 227 0.81 -8.25 21.70
CA ALA A 227 1.42 -9.16 22.66
C ALA A 227 0.79 -10.57 22.62
N LEU A 228 -0.54 -10.65 22.44
CA LEU A 228 -1.22 -11.93 22.28
C LEU A 228 -0.92 -12.59 20.93
N MET A 229 -0.92 -11.81 19.85
CA MET A 229 -0.63 -12.33 18.52
C MET A 229 0.79 -12.90 18.43
N GLU A 230 1.79 -12.28 19.06
CA GLU A 230 3.18 -12.78 19.10
C GLU A 230 3.33 -14.10 19.86
N GLN A 231 2.35 -14.48 20.68
CA GLN A 231 2.34 -15.74 21.43
C GLN A 231 1.63 -16.89 20.69
N LEU A 232 0.98 -16.62 19.56
CA LEU A 232 0.25 -17.64 18.81
C LEU A 232 1.18 -18.63 18.11
N PRO A 233 0.79 -19.92 18.01
CA PRO A 233 1.60 -20.95 17.35
C PRO A 233 1.57 -20.83 15.82
N GLU A 234 2.59 -21.31 15.13
CA GLU A 234 2.69 -21.26 13.66
C GLU A 234 1.64 -22.14 12.95
N SER A 235 1.12 -23.16 13.65
CA SER A 235 0.02 -24.01 13.19
C SER A 235 -1.33 -23.30 13.19
N TYR A 236 -1.42 -22.13 13.82
CA TYR A 236 -2.65 -21.38 14.01
C TYR A 236 -3.30 -20.97 12.68
N GLY A 237 -4.57 -21.35 12.49
CA GLY A 237 -5.35 -21.03 11.29
C GLY A 237 -4.99 -21.84 10.04
N LYS A 238 -4.10 -22.85 10.16
CA LYS A 238 -3.81 -23.83 9.09
C LYS A 238 -4.84 -24.98 9.07
N GLN A 239 -5.55 -25.22 10.17
CA GLN A 239 -6.62 -26.24 10.26
C GLN A 239 -7.99 -25.64 9.92
N ARG A 240 -8.75 -26.34 9.06
CA ARG A 240 -10.04 -25.86 8.52
C ARG A 240 -11.17 -25.82 9.55
N ASN A 241 -11.11 -26.66 10.59
CA ASN A 241 -12.18 -26.86 11.59
C ASN A 241 -11.81 -26.38 12.99
N ASP A 242 -10.79 -25.52 13.12
CA ASP A 242 -10.32 -25.10 14.43
C ASP A 242 -11.14 -23.88 14.93
N THR A 243 -11.96 -24.12 15.96
CA THR A 243 -12.91 -23.15 16.54
C THR A 243 -12.38 -22.47 17.80
N ARG A 244 -11.16 -22.80 18.25
CA ARG A 244 -10.58 -22.28 19.49
C ARG A 244 -10.32 -20.77 19.46
N THR A 245 -10.42 -20.14 20.62
CA THR A 245 -10.18 -18.70 20.82
C THR A 245 -8.68 -18.35 20.79
N VAL A 246 -8.32 -17.11 20.46
CA VAL A 246 -6.94 -16.59 20.51
C VAL A 246 -6.30 -16.94 21.86
N GLN A 247 -7.04 -16.81 22.95
CA GLN A 247 -6.56 -17.11 24.31
C GLN A 247 -6.30 -18.60 24.53
N GLU A 248 -7.20 -19.48 24.09
CA GLU A 248 -7.02 -20.94 24.17
C GLU A 248 -5.79 -21.42 23.39
N PHE A 249 -5.54 -20.84 22.21
CA PHE A 249 -4.36 -21.18 21.43
C PHE A 249 -3.06 -20.70 22.05
N VAL A 250 -3.05 -19.53 22.69
CA VAL A 250 -1.89 -19.05 23.45
C VAL A 250 -1.62 -19.98 24.64
N ALA A 251 -2.66 -20.44 25.33
CA ALA A 251 -2.53 -21.41 26.43
C ALA A 251 -1.99 -22.77 25.93
N ASP A 252 -2.52 -23.30 24.83
CA ASP A 252 -2.07 -24.56 24.22
C ASP A 252 -0.63 -24.46 23.69
N ALA A 253 -0.27 -23.34 23.07
CA ALA A 253 1.09 -23.08 22.59
C ALA A 253 2.11 -23.00 23.72
N LYS A 254 1.74 -22.37 24.86
CA LYS A 254 2.58 -22.35 26.07
C LYS A 254 2.74 -23.76 26.64
N LYS A 255 1.65 -24.54 26.73
CA LYS A 255 1.67 -25.92 27.25
C LYS A 255 2.51 -26.86 26.38
N ARG A 256 2.42 -26.73 25.06
CA ARG A 256 3.08 -27.62 24.08
C ARG A 256 4.42 -27.11 23.54
N LYS A 257 4.90 -25.95 23.99
CA LYS A 257 6.14 -25.29 23.52
C LYS A 257 6.22 -25.17 21.98
N LEU A 258 5.10 -24.83 21.33
CA LEU A 258 5.03 -24.74 19.87
C LEU A 258 5.78 -23.51 19.34
N ALA A 259 6.36 -23.64 18.14
CA ALA A 259 6.94 -22.52 17.42
C ALA A 259 5.86 -21.44 17.15
N ARG A 260 6.22 -20.17 17.30
CA ARG A 260 5.29 -19.04 17.24
C ARG A 260 5.19 -18.44 15.84
N ILE A 261 4.12 -17.71 15.56
CA ILE A 261 3.98 -16.99 14.28
C ILE A 261 5.10 -15.96 14.10
N SER A 262 5.53 -15.77 12.86
CA SER A 262 6.55 -14.76 12.53
C SER A 262 6.02 -13.33 12.75
N GLY A 263 6.91 -12.39 13.09
CA GLY A 263 6.54 -10.97 13.18
C GLY A 263 6.03 -10.38 11.86
N LYS A 264 6.35 -11.00 10.71
CA LYS A 264 5.74 -10.64 9.41
C LYS A 264 4.25 -10.96 9.38
N SER A 265 3.82 -12.05 10.00
CA SER A 265 2.40 -12.41 10.14
C SER A 265 1.66 -11.38 11.00
N VAL A 266 2.21 -11.03 12.17
CA VAL A 266 1.66 -10.00 13.06
C VAL A 266 1.54 -8.66 12.33
N LYS A 267 2.60 -8.24 11.62
CA LYS A 267 2.60 -7.02 10.79
C LYS A 267 1.50 -7.03 9.72
N ASN A 268 1.21 -8.18 9.11
CA ASN A 268 0.14 -8.30 8.12
C ASN A 268 -1.25 -8.10 8.75
N HIS A 269 -1.48 -8.55 9.98
CA HIS A 269 -2.71 -8.23 10.71
C HIS A 269 -2.84 -6.74 11.00
N PHE A 270 -1.78 -6.11 11.50
CA PHE A 270 -1.71 -4.66 11.72
C PHE A 270 -1.97 -3.86 10.45
N THR A 271 -1.45 -4.32 9.31
CA THR A 271 -1.67 -3.65 8.01
C THR A 271 -3.16 -3.65 7.63
N LYS A 272 -3.88 -4.75 7.87
CA LYS A 272 -5.32 -4.84 7.57
C LYS A 272 -6.14 -3.96 8.51
N LEU A 273 -5.85 -4.00 9.81
CA LEU A 273 -6.50 -3.15 10.82
C LEU A 273 -6.23 -1.67 10.56
N SER A 274 -4.99 -1.30 10.24
CA SER A 274 -4.66 0.07 9.83
C SER A 274 -5.47 0.52 8.61
N GLY A 275 -5.69 -0.37 7.63
CA GLY A 275 -6.54 -0.11 6.47
C GLY A 275 -7.99 0.18 6.83
N LEU A 276 -8.54 -0.51 7.83
CA LEU A 276 -9.87 -0.25 8.38
C LEU A 276 -9.94 1.14 9.02
N TRP A 277 -9.01 1.49 9.93
CA TRP A 277 -8.99 2.83 10.54
C TRP A 277 -8.81 3.96 9.51
N LYS A 278 -7.99 3.76 8.47
CA LYS A 278 -7.85 4.76 7.39
C LYS A 278 -9.17 5.04 6.67
N HIS A 279 -10.01 4.03 6.50
CA HIS A 279 -11.31 4.18 5.84
C HIS A 279 -12.24 5.11 6.62
N PHE A 280 -12.24 5.01 7.95
CA PHE A 280 -13.06 5.85 8.83
C PHE A 280 -12.42 7.21 9.12
N LEU A 281 -11.09 7.29 9.10
CA LEU A 281 -10.34 8.54 9.30
C LEU A 281 -10.65 9.55 8.19
N LEU A 282 -10.76 9.10 6.94
CA LEU A 282 -11.12 9.96 5.80
C LEU A 282 -12.54 10.54 5.87
N ARG A 283 -13.37 10.06 6.80
CA ARG A 283 -14.76 10.48 7.01
C ARG A 283 -14.96 11.21 8.34
N ASP A 284 -13.86 11.57 9.02
CA ASP A 284 -13.87 12.20 10.35
C ASP A 284 -14.64 11.42 11.43
N LEU A 285 -14.80 10.11 11.24
CA LEU A 285 -15.49 9.23 12.19
C LEU A 285 -14.55 8.73 13.30
N VAL A 286 -13.23 8.79 13.07
CA VAL A 286 -12.17 8.55 14.05
C VAL A 286 -11.15 9.67 14.00
N ASP A 287 -10.54 10.02 15.14
CA ASP A 287 -9.63 11.17 15.22
C ASP A 287 -8.19 10.84 14.78
N ARG A 288 -7.79 9.58 14.91
CA ARG A 288 -6.46 9.09 14.52
C ARG A 288 -6.47 7.61 14.19
N ASN A 289 -5.40 7.14 13.55
CA ASN A 289 -5.18 5.71 13.32
C ASN A 289 -4.28 5.11 14.41
N VAL A 290 -4.86 4.30 15.29
CA VAL A 290 -4.15 3.66 16.42
C VAL A 290 -3.11 2.61 16.01
N PHE A 291 -3.16 2.14 14.76
CA PHE A 291 -2.19 1.20 14.19
C PHE A 291 -1.01 1.89 13.50
N THR A 292 -0.96 3.23 13.51
CA THR A 292 0.16 4.03 13.02
C THR A 292 0.98 4.56 14.20
N GLY A 293 2.31 4.69 14.05
CA GLY A 293 3.19 5.15 15.13
C GLY A 293 4.46 4.34 15.38
N GLY A 294 5.05 3.71 14.36
CA GLY A 294 6.38 3.09 14.51
C GLY A 294 6.42 1.73 15.23
N TRP A 295 5.31 0.98 15.26
CA TRP A 295 5.27 -0.38 15.80
C TRP A 295 6.38 -1.27 15.21
N GLN A 296 7.23 -1.80 16.07
CA GLN A 296 8.31 -2.71 15.69
C GLN A 296 7.82 -4.16 15.66
N PHE A 297 8.26 -4.90 14.66
CA PHE A 297 7.93 -6.31 14.49
C PHE A 297 9.22 -7.08 14.23
N ASP A 298 9.36 -8.22 14.89
CA ASP A 298 10.49 -9.13 14.67
C ASP A 298 10.33 -9.83 13.31
N THR A 299 10.72 -9.11 12.26
CA THR A 299 10.80 -9.64 10.91
C THR A 299 12.23 -10.07 10.66
N LYS A 300 12.41 -11.36 10.32
CA LYS A 300 13.68 -11.85 9.77
C LYS A 300 14.20 -10.88 8.70
N SER A 301 15.52 -10.67 8.68
CA SER A 301 16.17 -9.91 7.61
C SER A 301 15.66 -10.40 6.25
N LYS A 302 15.49 -9.47 5.30
CA LYS A 302 15.13 -9.86 3.94
C LYS A 302 16.15 -10.89 3.47
N THR A 303 15.68 -12.08 3.10
CA THR A 303 16.53 -13.11 2.54
C THR A 303 17.26 -12.51 1.34
N ASN A 304 18.60 -12.46 1.40
CA ASN A 304 19.38 -11.96 0.27
C ASN A 304 19.28 -13.01 -0.84
N ARG A 305 18.48 -12.71 -1.87
CA ARG A 305 18.34 -13.59 -3.02
C ARG A 305 19.55 -13.35 -3.92
N VAL A 306 20.54 -14.23 -3.81
CA VAL A 306 21.73 -14.19 -4.66
C VAL A 306 21.34 -14.59 -6.08
N ARG A 307 21.84 -13.86 -7.07
CA ARG A 307 21.70 -14.22 -8.48
C ARG A 307 22.54 -15.46 -8.78
N TRP A 308 22.01 -16.36 -9.59
CA TRP A 308 22.81 -17.45 -10.15
C TRP A 308 23.89 -16.87 -11.06
N SER A 309 25.10 -17.41 -10.98
CA SER A 309 26.18 -17.14 -11.94
C SER A 309 25.96 -17.95 -13.23
N ASP A 310 26.63 -17.56 -14.31
CA ASP A 310 26.57 -18.32 -15.56
C ASP A 310 27.08 -19.76 -15.40
N ASN A 311 28.03 -19.98 -14.49
CA ASN A 311 28.52 -21.32 -14.16
C ASN A 311 27.46 -22.16 -13.46
N ASP A 312 26.72 -21.56 -12.53
CA ASP A 312 25.62 -22.24 -11.85
C ASP A 312 24.51 -22.60 -12.85
N LEU A 313 24.17 -21.67 -13.74
CA LEU A 313 23.15 -21.91 -14.77
C LEU A 313 23.56 -23.03 -15.72
N LYS A 314 24.83 -23.09 -16.14
CA LYS A 314 25.36 -24.19 -16.97
C LYS A 314 25.32 -25.53 -16.22
N ALA A 315 25.72 -25.54 -14.95
CA ALA A 315 25.68 -26.74 -14.12
C ALA A 315 24.25 -27.27 -13.95
N ILE A 316 23.28 -26.37 -13.68
CA ILE A 316 21.86 -26.73 -13.53
C ILE A 316 21.28 -27.21 -14.87
N ALA A 317 21.58 -26.54 -15.98
CA ALA A 317 21.07 -26.91 -17.30
C ALA A 317 21.61 -28.25 -17.82
N GLY A 318 22.82 -28.64 -17.39
CA GLY A 318 23.45 -29.92 -17.76
C GLY A 318 22.97 -31.13 -16.97
N GLN A 319 22.19 -30.96 -15.89
CA GLN A 319 21.69 -32.06 -15.09
C GLN A 319 20.37 -32.62 -15.66
N PRO A 320 20.22 -33.96 -15.73
CA PRO A 320 18.97 -34.55 -16.18
C PRO A 320 17.85 -34.23 -15.18
N TRP A 321 16.70 -33.81 -15.69
CA TRP A 321 15.48 -33.68 -14.90
C TRP A 321 15.10 -35.02 -14.25
N GLN A 322 15.20 -35.11 -12.92
CA GLN A 322 15.06 -36.36 -12.17
C GLN A 322 13.61 -36.68 -11.76
N PHE A 323 12.63 -35.82 -12.06
CA PHE A 323 11.25 -35.98 -11.60
C PHE A 323 10.34 -36.50 -12.72
N GLY A 324 9.63 -37.61 -12.47
CA GLY A 324 8.77 -38.26 -13.48
C GLY A 324 7.46 -37.53 -13.83
N THR A 325 7.14 -36.40 -13.18
CA THR A 325 5.87 -35.69 -13.39
C THR A 325 5.79 -34.99 -14.74
N ILE A 326 6.93 -34.58 -15.31
CA ILE A 326 7.02 -33.94 -16.63
C ILE A 326 8.26 -34.42 -17.36
N SER A 327 8.22 -34.38 -18.70
CA SER A 327 9.40 -34.73 -19.50
C SER A 327 10.55 -33.75 -19.27
N HIS A 328 11.79 -34.22 -19.44
CA HIS A 328 12.98 -33.38 -19.43
C HIS A 328 12.84 -32.19 -20.39
N LYS A 329 12.30 -32.43 -21.60
CA LYS A 329 12.06 -31.38 -22.60
C LYS A 329 11.12 -30.29 -22.07
N THR A 330 10.04 -30.68 -21.38
CA THR A 330 9.10 -29.74 -20.78
C THR A 330 9.76 -28.92 -19.67
N ALA A 331 10.53 -29.57 -18.79
CA ALA A 331 11.25 -28.90 -17.72
C ALA A 331 12.29 -27.90 -18.25
N SER A 332 13.10 -28.31 -19.25
CA SER A 332 14.06 -27.43 -19.92
C SER A 332 13.37 -26.25 -20.60
N MET A 333 12.19 -26.45 -21.19
CA MET A 333 11.42 -25.34 -21.80
C MET A 333 10.93 -24.34 -20.75
N ILE A 334 10.44 -24.80 -19.59
CA ILE A 334 10.04 -23.91 -18.48
C ILE A 334 11.21 -23.06 -18.02
N VAL A 335 12.36 -23.70 -17.77
CA VAL A 335 13.58 -23.01 -17.31
C VAL A 335 14.08 -22.05 -18.38
N GLY A 336 14.07 -22.45 -19.65
CA GLY A 336 14.44 -21.60 -20.78
C GLY A 336 13.57 -20.34 -20.84
N ILE A 337 12.24 -20.50 -20.85
CA ILE A 337 11.32 -19.36 -20.88
C ILE A 337 11.56 -18.46 -19.66
N ALA A 338 11.66 -19.02 -18.44
CA ALA A 338 11.90 -18.23 -17.23
C ALA A 338 13.20 -17.41 -17.34
N SER A 339 14.27 -18.01 -17.86
CA SER A 339 15.59 -17.40 -17.95
C SER A 339 15.65 -16.27 -18.98
N TYR A 340 15.03 -16.47 -20.16
CA TYR A 340 15.07 -15.49 -21.24
C TYR A 340 14.00 -14.39 -21.15
N THR A 341 12.90 -14.64 -20.43
CA THR A 341 11.75 -13.71 -20.41
C THR A 341 11.49 -13.07 -19.05
N GLY A 342 12.04 -13.63 -17.96
CA GLY A 342 11.71 -13.21 -16.60
C GLY A 342 10.24 -13.45 -16.21
N MET A 343 9.51 -14.28 -16.97
CA MET A 343 8.14 -14.65 -16.65
C MET A 343 8.06 -15.42 -15.33
N ARG A 344 6.96 -15.24 -14.58
CA ARG A 344 6.74 -16.01 -13.36
C ARG A 344 6.46 -17.46 -13.73
N LEU A 345 6.94 -18.40 -12.92
CA LEU A 345 6.67 -19.83 -13.11
C LEU A 345 5.19 -20.13 -13.34
N GLU A 346 4.32 -19.50 -12.55
CA GLU A 346 2.87 -19.67 -12.66
C GLU A 346 2.29 -19.15 -13.99
N GLU A 347 2.90 -18.12 -14.60
CA GLU A 347 2.52 -17.61 -15.93
C GLU A 347 2.96 -18.59 -17.02
N ILE A 348 4.19 -19.12 -16.91
CA ILE A 348 4.78 -20.06 -17.87
C ILE A 348 3.98 -21.37 -17.91
N CYS A 349 3.68 -21.95 -16.75
CA CYS A 349 2.93 -23.21 -16.64
C CYS A 349 1.46 -23.09 -17.05
N ARG A 350 0.94 -21.87 -17.28
CA ARG A 350 -0.42 -21.65 -17.76
C ARG A 350 -0.51 -21.24 -19.22
N LEU A 351 0.63 -21.08 -19.90
CA LEU A 351 0.61 -20.77 -21.34
C LEU A 351 -0.24 -21.77 -22.10
N ARG A 352 -1.06 -21.24 -23.01
CA ARG A 352 -1.87 -22.00 -23.95
C ARG A 352 -1.28 -21.82 -25.35
N PRO A 353 -1.53 -22.73 -26.29
CA PRO A 353 -1.00 -22.60 -27.65
C PRO A 353 -1.41 -21.27 -28.31
N GLN A 354 -2.64 -20.80 -28.06
CA GLN A 354 -3.14 -19.52 -28.57
C GLN A 354 -2.43 -18.27 -28.03
N ASP A 355 -1.64 -18.41 -26.96
CA ASP A 355 -0.88 -17.30 -26.40
C ASP A 355 0.40 -17.03 -27.19
N ILE A 356 0.80 -17.93 -28.09
CA ILE A 356 1.94 -17.73 -28.99
C ILE A 356 1.41 -17.11 -30.29
N GLN A 357 1.75 -15.84 -30.52
CA GLN A 357 1.27 -15.07 -31.67
C GLN A 357 2.39 -14.26 -32.31
N GLU A 358 2.26 -14.02 -33.60
CA GLU A 358 3.13 -13.13 -34.33
C GLU A 358 2.56 -11.70 -34.31
N ILE A 359 3.37 -10.74 -33.85
CA ILE A 359 2.98 -9.33 -33.77
C ILE A 359 4.02 -8.55 -34.54
N GLN A 360 3.61 -7.91 -35.64
CA GLN A 360 4.50 -7.13 -36.51
C GLN A 360 5.75 -7.91 -36.97
N GLY A 361 5.58 -9.18 -37.34
CA GLY A 361 6.71 -10.03 -37.78
C GLY A 361 7.53 -10.64 -36.64
N ILE A 362 7.18 -10.37 -35.36
CA ILE A 362 7.93 -10.85 -34.20
C ILE A 362 7.09 -11.88 -33.44
N PRO A 363 7.57 -13.13 -33.28
CA PRO A 363 6.88 -14.12 -32.47
C PRO A 363 6.92 -13.70 -30.99
N CYS A 364 5.77 -13.72 -30.34
CA CYS A 364 5.55 -13.21 -29.00
C CYS A 364 4.70 -14.17 -28.16
N ILE A 365 4.92 -14.14 -26.84
CA ILE A 365 4.08 -14.76 -25.83
C ILE A 365 3.13 -13.69 -25.27
N LEU A 366 1.83 -13.93 -25.36
CA LEU A 366 0.78 -13.12 -24.76
C LEU A 366 0.48 -13.62 -23.36
N VAL A 367 0.99 -12.93 -22.34
CA VAL A 367 0.58 -13.17 -20.96
C VAL A 367 -0.76 -12.49 -20.74
N GLN A 368 -1.82 -13.26 -20.59
CA GLN A 368 -3.19 -12.75 -20.52
C GLN A 368 -4.09 -13.60 -19.62
N ASP A 369 -5.25 -13.06 -19.28
CA ASP A 369 -6.23 -13.80 -18.48
C ASP A 369 -6.76 -14.99 -19.28
N HIS A 370 -6.98 -16.08 -18.57
CA HIS A 370 -7.43 -17.35 -19.09
C HIS A 370 -8.77 -17.69 -18.45
N PRO A 371 -9.87 -17.72 -19.22
CA PRO A 371 -11.15 -18.12 -18.67
C PRO A 371 -11.14 -19.60 -18.30
N ALA A 372 -12.02 -19.97 -17.36
CA ALA A 372 -12.31 -21.35 -17.02
C ALA A 372 -12.71 -22.15 -18.27
N LEU A 373 -12.23 -23.38 -18.36
CA LEU A 373 -12.65 -24.31 -19.41
C LEU A 373 -13.82 -25.17 -18.92
N LYS A 374 -14.63 -25.67 -19.86
CA LYS A 374 -15.78 -26.52 -19.55
C LYS A 374 -15.32 -27.73 -18.73
N GLY A 375 -15.86 -27.88 -17.51
CA GLY A 375 -15.49 -28.95 -16.58
C GLY A 375 -14.16 -28.75 -15.83
N LYS A 376 -13.44 -27.62 -16.04
CA LYS A 376 -12.15 -27.33 -15.40
C LYS A 376 -12.07 -25.89 -14.86
N PRO A 377 -12.85 -25.54 -13.81
CA PRO A 377 -12.86 -24.19 -13.22
C PRO A 377 -11.52 -23.76 -12.61
N TRP A 378 -10.68 -24.71 -12.16
CA TRP A 378 -9.35 -24.41 -11.61
C TRP A 378 -8.32 -23.93 -12.66
N MET A 379 -8.65 -24.02 -13.95
CA MET A 379 -7.82 -23.50 -15.05
C MET A 379 -8.09 -22.02 -15.34
N GLU A 380 -9.04 -21.41 -14.63
CA GLU A 380 -9.19 -19.97 -14.63
C GLU A 380 -7.93 -19.32 -14.07
N TRP A 381 -7.43 -18.33 -14.79
CA TRP A 381 -6.34 -17.51 -14.32
C TRP A 381 -6.56 -16.06 -14.70
N SER A 382 -6.25 -15.19 -13.75
CA SER A 382 -6.18 -13.76 -14.01
C SER A 382 -4.95 -13.19 -13.31
N ALA A 383 -4.26 -12.32 -14.03
CA ALA A 383 -3.12 -11.60 -13.52
C ALA A 383 -3.52 -10.78 -12.27
N LYS A 384 -2.67 -10.79 -11.24
CA LYS A 384 -2.95 -10.05 -9.98
C LYS A 384 -3.02 -8.53 -10.16
N THR A 385 -2.48 -8.00 -11.26
CA THR A 385 -2.39 -6.57 -11.56
C THR A 385 -2.49 -6.38 -13.07
N GLU A 386 -2.95 -5.21 -13.54
CA GLU A 386 -2.98 -4.91 -14.98
C GLU A 386 -1.61 -5.06 -15.65
N ALA A 387 -0.52 -4.72 -14.96
CA ALA A 387 0.85 -4.93 -15.44
C ALA A 387 1.26 -6.40 -15.64
N GLY A 388 0.42 -7.35 -15.18
CA GLY A 388 0.64 -8.77 -15.42
C GLY A 388 0.22 -9.21 -16.83
N LYS A 389 -0.70 -8.47 -17.49
CA LYS A 389 -1.03 -8.67 -18.89
C LYS A 389 0.00 -7.97 -19.77
N ARG A 390 0.72 -8.71 -20.60
CA ARG A 390 1.81 -8.16 -21.42
C ARG A 390 2.16 -9.06 -22.60
N VAL A 391 2.80 -8.45 -23.58
CA VAL A 391 3.42 -9.13 -24.71
C VAL A 391 4.89 -9.32 -24.40
N VAL A 392 5.41 -10.53 -24.61
CA VAL A 392 6.81 -10.89 -24.35
C VAL A 392 7.42 -11.43 -25.65
N PRO A 393 8.39 -10.73 -26.27
CA PRO A 393 9.04 -11.23 -27.47
C PRO A 393 9.75 -12.56 -27.24
N ILE A 394 9.66 -13.48 -28.20
CA ILE A 394 10.37 -14.77 -28.18
C ILE A 394 11.72 -14.57 -28.84
N CYS A 395 12.80 -14.61 -28.05
CA CYS A 395 14.16 -14.47 -28.56
C CYS A 395 14.57 -15.69 -29.43
N THR A 396 15.59 -15.48 -30.27
CA THR A 396 16.10 -16.51 -31.19
C THR A 396 16.49 -17.81 -30.49
N ALA A 397 17.07 -17.74 -29.28
CA ALA A 397 17.43 -18.92 -28.50
C ALA A 397 16.21 -19.80 -28.14
N LEU A 398 15.08 -19.19 -27.79
CA LEU A 398 13.83 -19.93 -27.52
C LEU A 398 13.18 -20.48 -28.80
N GLN A 399 13.32 -19.76 -29.91
CA GLN A 399 12.86 -20.25 -31.22
C GLN A 399 13.67 -21.49 -31.64
N GLN A 400 14.99 -21.43 -31.54
CA GLN A 400 15.90 -22.56 -31.82
C GLN A 400 15.70 -23.74 -30.88
N ALA A 401 15.32 -23.48 -29.62
CA ALA A 401 14.92 -24.52 -28.67
C ALA A 401 13.59 -25.22 -29.03
N GLY A 402 12.88 -24.75 -30.06
CA GLY A 402 11.65 -25.36 -30.58
C GLY A 402 10.39 -24.94 -29.83
N LEU A 403 10.36 -23.74 -29.22
CA LEU A 403 9.15 -23.23 -28.55
C LEU A 403 7.98 -23.05 -29.53
N LEU A 404 8.25 -22.57 -30.74
CA LEU A 404 7.24 -22.38 -31.78
C LEU A 404 6.70 -23.74 -32.27
N ASP A 405 7.58 -24.72 -32.47
CA ASP A 405 7.18 -26.08 -32.82
C ASP A 405 6.32 -26.73 -31.74
N LEU A 406 6.65 -26.49 -30.47
CA LEU A 406 5.87 -26.98 -29.34
C LEU A 406 4.45 -26.40 -29.37
N ALA A 407 4.31 -25.10 -29.64
CA ALA A 407 3.03 -24.42 -29.78
C ALA A 407 2.22 -24.97 -30.95
N GLN A 408 2.84 -25.15 -32.11
CA GLN A 408 2.17 -25.67 -33.29
C GLN A 408 1.70 -27.11 -33.10
N ARG A 409 2.54 -27.97 -32.49
CA ARG A 409 2.14 -29.36 -32.17
C ARG A 409 0.95 -29.41 -31.21
N ALA A 410 0.94 -28.54 -30.20
CA ALA A 410 -0.16 -28.45 -29.26
C ALA A 410 -1.45 -27.91 -29.92
N MET A 411 -1.34 -26.94 -30.85
CA MET A 411 -2.48 -26.50 -31.67
C MET A 411 -3.02 -27.62 -32.58
N ASN A 412 -2.14 -28.42 -33.17
CA ASN A 412 -2.55 -29.51 -34.05
C ASN A 412 -3.25 -30.64 -33.28
N GLN A 413 -2.81 -30.92 -32.04
CA GLN A 413 -3.49 -31.86 -31.12
C GLN A 413 -4.86 -31.33 -30.65
N LYS A 414 -5.06 -30.00 -30.68
CA LYS A 414 -6.32 -29.32 -30.34
C LYS A 414 -7.50 -29.71 -31.25
N ARG A 415 -7.25 -30.25 -32.45
CA ARG A 415 -8.30 -30.86 -33.32
C ARG A 415 -9.01 -32.05 -32.66
N GLY A 416 -8.53 -32.56 -31.51
CA GLY A 416 -9.14 -33.62 -30.71
C GLY A 416 -9.92 -33.18 -29.45
N GLY A 417 -10.16 -31.87 -29.22
CA GLY A 417 -11.19 -31.41 -28.26
C GLY A 417 -10.79 -31.12 -26.81
N ILE A 418 -9.50 -31.06 -26.44
CA ILE A 418 -9.07 -30.67 -25.08
C ILE A 418 -8.11 -29.47 -25.14
N GLU A 419 -8.50 -28.34 -24.53
CA GLU A 419 -7.59 -27.22 -24.27
C GLU A 419 -6.67 -27.57 -23.08
N GLU A 420 -5.48 -28.09 -23.37
CA GLU A 420 -4.44 -28.31 -22.36
C GLU A 420 -3.42 -27.17 -22.31
N PRO A 421 -2.75 -26.94 -21.17
CA PRO A 421 -1.63 -26.02 -21.10
C PRO A 421 -0.55 -26.47 -22.09
N LEU A 422 0.04 -25.51 -22.80
CA LEU A 422 1.18 -25.70 -23.69
C LEU A 422 2.34 -26.39 -22.97
N ILE A 423 2.48 -26.10 -21.68
CA ILE A 423 3.53 -26.59 -20.81
C ILE A 423 2.90 -27.05 -19.49
N GLY A 424 2.42 -28.30 -19.47
CA GLY A 424 1.86 -28.95 -18.29
C GLY A 424 2.13 -30.46 -18.33
N ALA A 425 2.02 -31.11 -17.17
CA ALA A 425 1.98 -32.57 -17.11
C ALA A 425 0.79 -33.04 -17.93
N ARG A 426 1.06 -33.71 -19.06
CA ARG A 426 0.05 -34.55 -19.70
C ARG A 426 -0.32 -35.57 -18.63
N GLY A 427 -1.59 -35.62 -18.23
CA GLY A 427 -2.05 -36.70 -17.38
C GLY A 427 -1.69 -38.01 -18.07
N SER A 428 -0.86 -38.81 -17.41
CA SER A 428 -0.69 -40.23 -17.71
C SER A 428 -2.00 -40.97 -17.50
#